data_AF-A0A6S7FF55-F1
#
_entry.id   AF-A0A6S7FF55-F1
#
_cell.length_a   1.000
_cell.length_b   1.000
_cell.length_c   1.000
_cell.angle_alpha   90.00
_cell.angle_beta   90.00
_cell.angle_gamma   90.00
#
_symmetry.space_group_name_H-M   'P 1'
#
loop_
_entity.id
_entity.type
_entity.pdbx_description
1 polymer ?
#
loop_
_entity_poly.entity_id
_entity_poly.type
_entity_poly.pdbx_seq_one_letter_code
_entity_poly.pdbx_strand_id
1 'polypeptide(L)'
;MALLTSKRPNIHVICALSAYQMIYMTRRRGAFKSDTAKAWLLEMLENLPLGITVDSVVVVCDNAPCHSKFEECAIEQPDLTICRLGPYSSMSNPVETVWSKMKAVVFPACA
;
A
#
# COMPACT_ATOMS: atom_id res chain seq x y z
N MET A 1 1.05 29.12 8.11
CA MET A 1 0.29 27.97 7.59
C MET A 1 -0.05 27.05 8.76
N ALA A 2 -1.33 26.92 9.11
CA ALA A 2 -1.75 26.00 10.15
C ALA A 2 -1.74 24.56 9.60
N LEU A 3 -0.84 23.72 10.11
CA LEU A 3 -0.96 22.27 10.01
C LEU A 3 -2.30 21.89 10.66
N LEU A 4 -3.26 21.44 9.85
CA LEU A 4 -4.47 20.81 10.35
C LEU A 4 -4.04 19.54 11.12
N THR A 5 -3.84 19.66 12.43
CA THR A 5 -3.68 18.49 13.30
C THR A 5 -5.07 17.86 13.45
N SER A 6 -5.38 16.98 12.51
CA SER A 6 -6.65 16.29 12.44
C SER A 6 -6.74 15.26 13.57
N LYS A 7 -7.24 15.68 14.74
CA LYS A 7 -7.97 14.80 15.68
C LYS A 7 -9.33 14.37 15.11
N ARG A 8 -9.50 14.31 13.78
CA ARG A 8 -10.71 13.80 13.11
C ARG A 8 -10.48 12.36 12.67
N PRO A 9 -11.53 11.56 12.43
CA PRO A 9 -11.38 10.20 11.94
C PRO A 9 -10.65 10.21 10.59
N ASN A 10 -9.42 9.71 10.57
CA ASN A 10 -8.65 9.57 9.34
C ASN A 10 -9.24 8.43 8.50
N ILE A 11 -9.34 8.66 7.19
CA ILE A 11 -9.62 7.60 6.21
C ILE A 11 -8.28 7.12 5.69
N HIS A 12 -8.03 5.82 5.82
CA HIS A 12 -6.92 5.17 5.14
C HIS A 12 -7.42 4.64 3.80
N VAL A 13 -6.72 5.00 2.74
CA VAL A 13 -6.87 4.40 1.42
C VAL A 13 -5.60 3.60 1.20
N ILE A 14 -5.74 2.30 0.93
CA ILE A 14 -4.63 1.39 0.74
C ILE A 14 -4.79 0.79 -0.66
N CYS A 15 -3.73 0.83 -1.47
CA CYS A 15 -3.75 0.18 -2.78
C CYS A 15 -2.44 -0.51 -3.12
N ALA A 16 -2.56 -1.51 -4.01
CA ALA A 16 -1.48 -2.07 -4.79
C ALA A 16 -1.66 -1.64 -6.24
N LEU A 17 -0.56 -1.26 -6.89
CA LEU A 17 -0.55 -0.95 -8.32
C LEU A 17 0.53 -1.76 -9.03
N SER A 18 0.27 -2.03 -10.31
CA SER A 18 1.27 -2.48 -11.26
C SER A 18 1.61 -1.33 -12.22
N ALA A 19 2.50 -1.59 -13.18
CA ALA A 19 2.81 -0.65 -14.25
C ALA A 19 1.60 -0.31 -15.15
N TYR A 20 0.59 -1.19 -15.21
CA TYR A 20 -0.54 -1.06 -16.13
C TYR A 20 -1.82 -0.59 -15.46
N GLN A 21 -2.07 -1.04 -14.23
CA GLN A 21 -3.34 -0.80 -13.55
C GLN A 21 -3.22 -0.89 -12.03
N MET A 22 -4.22 -0.33 -11.35
CA MET A 22 -4.48 -0.58 -9.94
C MET A 22 -4.95 -2.03 -9.77
N ILE A 23 -4.24 -2.79 -8.94
CA ILE A 23 -4.48 -4.22 -8.72
C ILE A 23 -5.56 -4.42 -7.68
N TYR A 24 -5.42 -3.73 -6.55
CA TYR A 24 -6.34 -3.86 -5.43
C TYR A 24 -6.40 -2.56 -4.66
N MET A 25 -7.58 -2.19 -4.18
CA MET A 25 -7.77 -1.00 -3.35
C MET A 25 -8.85 -1.23 -2.31
N THR A 26 -8.53 -0.87 -1.07
CA THR A 26 -9.52 -0.81 0.01
C THR A 26 -9.50 0.56 0.66
N ARG A 27 -10.58 0.84 1.40
CA ARG A 27 -10.70 2.02 2.23
C ARG A 27 -11.17 1.62 3.61
N ARG A 28 -10.62 2.25 4.63
CA ARG A 28 -11.06 2.01 6.01
C ARG A 28 -10.97 3.25 6.87
N ARG A 29 -11.65 3.19 8.01
CA ARG A 29 -11.51 4.15 9.10
C ARG A 29 -10.79 3.49 10.27
N GLY A 30 -10.10 4.30 11.07
CA GLY A 30 -9.30 3.82 12.21
C GLY A 30 -7.90 3.38 11.81
N ALA A 31 -7.11 2.95 12.80
CA ALA A 31 -5.68 2.71 12.61
C ALA A 31 -5.38 1.56 11.64
N PHE A 32 -4.39 1.75 10.77
CA PHE A 32 -3.79 0.72 9.93
C PHE A 32 -2.47 0.24 10.56
N LYS A 33 -2.51 -0.93 11.22
CA LYS A 33 -1.38 -1.52 11.96
C LYS A 33 -0.86 -2.77 11.24
N SER A 34 0.26 -3.30 11.72
CA SER A 34 0.94 -4.47 11.14
C SER A 34 0.06 -5.67 10.85
N ASP A 35 -0.81 -6.06 11.79
CA ASP A 35 -1.69 -7.22 11.59
C ASP A 35 -2.73 -6.96 10.51
N THR A 36 -3.27 -5.74 10.44
CA THR A 36 -4.23 -5.43 9.38
C THR A 36 -3.55 -5.25 8.03
N ALA A 37 -2.30 -4.77 7.99
CA ALA A 37 -1.55 -4.67 6.76
C ALA A 37 -1.21 -6.07 6.21
N LYS A 38 -0.81 -7.00 7.09
CA LYS A 38 -0.62 -8.42 6.75
C LYS A 38 -1.90 -9.03 6.19
N ALA A 39 -3.03 -8.89 6.89
CA ALA A 39 -4.32 -9.41 6.42
C ALA A 39 -4.71 -8.81 5.05
N TRP A 40 -4.51 -7.51 4.88
CA TRP A 40 -4.78 -6.82 3.61
C TRP A 40 -3.89 -7.32 2.47
N LEU A 41 -2.61 -7.61 2.73
CA LEU A 41 -1.68 -8.16 1.74
C LEU A 41 -2.15 -9.54 1.26
N LEU A 42 -2.53 -10.43 2.18
CA LEU A 42 -3.03 -11.76 1.82
C LEU A 42 -4.33 -11.68 1.01
N GLU A 43 -5.27 -10.83 1.44
CA GLU A 43 -6.51 -10.58 0.71
C GLU A 43 -6.26 -10.02 -0.70
N MET A 44 -5.25 -9.15 -0.86
CA MET A 44 -4.84 -8.64 -2.17
C MET A 44 -4.33 -9.74 -3.09
N LEU A 45 -3.51 -10.67 -2.57
CA LEU A 45 -2.96 -11.79 -3.32
C LEU A 45 -4.04 -12.78 -3.77
N GLU A 46 -5.08 -12.98 -2.95
CA GLU A 46 -6.26 -13.79 -3.32
C GLU A 46 -7.12 -13.13 -4.42
N ASN A 47 -6.99 -11.81 -4.60
CA ASN A 47 -7.74 -11.02 -5.57
C ASN A 47 -6.89 -10.52 -6.75
N LEU A 48 -5.80 -11.22 -7.06
CA LEU A 48 -4.99 -10.91 -8.24
C LEU A 48 -5.83 -11.02 -9.54
N PRO A 49 -5.52 -10.21 -10.57
CA PRO A 49 -6.19 -10.29 -11.86
C PRO A 49 -6.10 -11.69 -12.47
N LEU A 50 -7.11 -12.06 -13.26
CA LEU A 50 -7.14 -13.36 -13.91
C LEU A 50 -5.86 -13.63 -14.72
N GLY A 51 -5.25 -14.80 -14.49
CA GLY A 51 -4.03 -15.21 -15.15
C GLY A 51 -2.73 -14.70 -14.50
N ILE A 52 -2.83 -13.93 -13.41
CA ILE A 52 -1.70 -13.55 -12.56
C ILE A 52 -1.70 -14.42 -11.31
N THR A 53 -0.57 -15.04 -11.03
CA THR A 53 -0.35 -15.93 -9.88
C THR A 53 0.70 -15.34 -8.94
N VAL A 54 0.72 -15.80 -7.68
CA VAL A 54 1.60 -15.23 -6.64
C VAL A 54 3.09 -15.37 -6.99
N ASP A 55 3.50 -16.48 -7.59
CA ASP A 55 4.86 -16.75 -8.07
C ASP A 55 5.30 -15.83 -9.23
N SER A 56 4.33 -15.22 -9.92
CA SER A 56 4.58 -14.31 -11.06
C SER A 56 4.72 -12.84 -10.64
N VAL A 57 4.56 -12.53 -9.35
CA VAL A 57 4.56 -11.14 -8.85
C VAL A 57 5.61 -10.90 -7.78
N VAL A 58 6.11 -9.66 -7.76
CA VAL A 58 6.96 -9.15 -6.69
C VAL A 58 6.23 -8.00 -6.01
N VAL A 59 5.98 -8.13 -4.71
CA VAL A 59 5.36 -7.06 -3.91
C VAL A 59 6.43 -6.08 -3.49
N VAL A 60 6.39 -4.87 -4.04
CA VAL A 60 7.30 -3.78 -3.69
C VAL A 60 6.68 -2.89 -2.63
N CYS A 61 7.39 -2.65 -1.52
CA CYS A 61 6.89 -1.79 -0.44
C CYS A 61 8.02 -0.99 0.24
N ASP A 62 7.64 0.10 0.90
CA ASP A 62 8.55 0.86 1.75
C ASP A 62 8.74 0.20 3.13
N ASN A 63 9.57 0.82 3.97
CA ASN A 63 9.87 0.34 5.31
C ASN A 63 8.94 0.93 6.39
N ALA A 64 7.71 1.29 6.03
CA ALA A 64 6.76 1.81 7.02
C ALA A 64 6.51 0.80 8.16
N PRO A 65 6.33 1.23 9.43
CA PRO A 65 6.15 0.32 10.56
C PRO A 65 4.95 -0.64 10.41
N CYS A 66 3.91 -0.25 9.67
CA CYS A 66 2.78 -1.13 9.41
C CYS A 66 3.12 -2.30 8.48
N HIS A 67 4.23 -2.28 7.76
CA HIS A 67 4.63 -3.37 6.88
C HIS A 67 5.50 -4.40 7.58
N SER A 68 5.80 -4.27 8.88
CA SER A 68 6.78 -5.09 9.61
C SER A 68 6.54 -6.61 9.61
N LYS A 69 5.34 -7.06 9.20
CA LYS A 69 4.94 -8.47 9.13
C LYS A 69 4.79 -9.02 7.71
N PHE A 70 5.19 -8.26 6.69
CA PHE A 70 5.06 -8.74 5.31
C PHE A 70 5.92 -9.98 5.08
N GLU A 71 7.12 -10.04 5.62
CA GLU A 71 8.03 -11.19 5.49
C GLU A 71 7.43 -12.48 6.10
N GLU A 72 6.59 -12.37 7.13
CA GLU A 72 5.85 -13.53 7.66
C GLU A 72 4.90 -14.12 6.60
N CYS A 73 4.34 -13.28 5.71
CA CYS A 73 3.46 -13.73 4.62
C CYS A 73 4.24 -14.56 3.60
N ALA A 74 5.51 -14.21 3.33
CA ALA A 74 6.37 -14.99 2.44
C ALA A 74 6.83 -16.32 3.05
N ILE A 75 6.82 -16.45 4.38
CA ILE A 75 7.01 -17.74 5.06
C ILE A 75 5.78 -18.63 4.90
N GLU A 76 4.58 -18.05 5.03
CA GLU A 76 3.29 -18.75 4.89
C GLU A 76 2.96 -19.07 3.43
N GLN A 77 3.42 -18.25 2.48
CA GLN A 77 3.27 -18.41 1.03
C GLN A 77 4.66 -18.39 0.37
N PRO A 78 5.33 -19.54 0.22
CA PRO A 78 6.72 -19.61 -0.26
C PRO A 78 6.96 -18.99 -1.65
N ASP A 79 5.93 -18.94 -2.47
CA ASP A 79 5.98 -18.37 -3.82
C ASP A 79 5.92 -16.82 -3.82
N LEU A 80 5.56 -16.21 -2.69
CA LEU A 80 5.48 -14.76 -2.56
C LEU A 80 6.86 -14.13 -2.41
N THR A 81 7.22 -13.26 -3.35
CA THR A 81 8.44 -12.44 -3.25
C THR A 81 8.12 -11.03 -2.77
N ILE A 82 8.79 -10.59 -1.70
CA ILE A 82 8.68 -9.22 -1.17
C ILE A 82 9.99 -8.46 -1.39
N CYS A 83 9.87 -7.27 -1.99
CA CYS A 83 10.98 -6.36 -2.22
C CYS A 83 10.80 -5.09 -1.37
N ARG A 84 11.74 -4.88 -0.44
CA ARG A 84 11.82 -3.65 0.35
C ARG A 84 12.60 -2.58 -0.40
N LEU A 85 12.00 -1.42 -0.53
CA LEU A 85 12.68 -0.25 -1.03
C LEU A 85 13.74 0.23 -0.03
N GLY A 86 14.82 0.85 -0.53
CA GLY A 86 15.85 1.45 0.33
C GLY A 86 15.29 2.57 1.20
N PRO A 87 15.95 2.93 2.32
CA PRO A 87 15.52 4.05 3.15
C PRO A 87 15.42 5.35 2.34
N TYR A 88 14.41 6.18 2.64
CA TYR A 88 14.17 7.48 2.01
C TYR A 88 13.96 7.47 0.48
N SER A 89 13.56 6.34 -0.09
CA SER A 89 13.37 6.17 -1.55
C SER A 89 11.91 6.38 -1.99
N SER A 90 11.21 7.36 -1.42
CA SER A 90 9.82 7.68 -1.81
C SER A 90 9.67 7.96 -3.30
N MET A 91 10.68 8.57 -3.93
CA MET A 91 10.75 8.82 -5.37
C MET A 91 10.76 7.52 -6.21
N SER A 92 11.20 6.40 -5.62
CA SER A 92 11.23 5.08 -6.25
C SER A 92 9.95 4.29 -6.03
N ASN A 93 8.98 4.82 -5.29
CA ASN A 93 7.69 4.17 -5.06
C ASN A 93 6.60 4.81 -5.94
N PRO A 94 6.18 4.16 -7.05
CA PRO A 94 5.22 4.75 -7.99
C PRO A 94 3.87 5.10 -7.37
N VAL A 95 3.48 4.45 -6.25
CA VAL A 95 2.23 4.74 -5.53
C VAL A 95 2.17 6.20 -5.05
N GLU A 96 3.32 6.80 -4.72
CA GLU A 96 3.38 8.17 -4.18
C GLU A 96 2.90 9.21 -5.19
N THR A 97 3.11 8.94 -6.49
CA THR A 97 2.60 9.80 -7.56
C THR A 97 1.07 9.74 -7.64
N VAL A 98 0.50 8.55 -7.47
CA VAL A 98 -0.97 8.35 -7.45
C VAL A 98 -1.57 9.09 -6.26
N TRP A 99 -0.99 8.98 -5.07
CA TRP A 99 -1.45 9.69 -3.89
C TRP A 99 -1.34 11.20 -4.00
N SER A 100 -0.27 11.70 -4.62
CA SER A 100 -0.12 13.13 -4.88
C SER A 100 -1.24 13.67 -5.78
N LYS A 101 -1.57 12.98 -6.87
CA LYS A 101 -2.69 13.34 -7.76
C LYS A 101 -4.04 13.23 -7.05
N MET A 102 -4.27 12.15 -6.31
CA MET A 102 -5.52 11.96 -5.56
C MET A 102 -5.74 13.08 -4.54
N LYS A 103 -4.70 13.45 -3.77
CA LYS A 103 -4.78 14.54 -2.80
C LYS A 103 -5.08 15.87 -3.47
N ALA A 104 -4.51 16.16 -4.65
CA ALA A 104 -4.80 17.40 -5.38
C ALA A 104 -6.27 17.51 -5.80
N VAL A 105 -6.91 16.38 -6.15
CA VAL A 105 -8.34 16.35 -6.51
C VAL A 105 -9.25 16.42 -5.28
N VAL A 106 -8.91 15.69 -4.22
CA VAL A 106 -9.73 15.59 -3.00
C VAL A 106 -9.59 16.83 -2.11
N PHE A 107 -8.42 17.47 -2.13
CA PHE A 107 -8.10 18.67 -1.35
C PHE A 107 -7.61 19.80 -2.27
N PRO A 108 -8.47 20.34 -3.16
CA PRO A 108 -8.09 21.33 -4.17
C PRO A 108 -7.63 22.68 -3.57
N ALA A 109 -7.84 22.91 -2.27
CA ALA A 109 -7.42 24.12 -1.57
C ALA A 109 -5.95 24.11 -1.08
N CYS A 110 -5.18 23.04 -1.36
CA CYS A 110 -3.77 22.91 -0.97
C CYS A 110 -2.81 22.76 -2.18
N ALA A 111 -3.30 22.99 -3.40
CA ALA A 111 -2.51 22.99 -4.63
C ALA A 111 -2.10 24.42 -5.02
#